data_AF-A0A7K2ZA97-F1
#
_entry.id   AF-A0A7K2ZA97-F1
#
_cell.length_a   1.000
_cell.length_b   1.000
_cell.length_c   1.000
_cell.angle_alpha   90.00
_cell.angle_beta   90.00
_cell.angle_gamma   90.00
#
_symmetry.space_group_name_H-M   'P 1'
#
loop_
_entity.id
_entity.type
_entity.pdbx_description
1 polymer ?
#
loop_
_entity_poly.entity_id
_entity_poly.type
_entity_poly.pdbx_seq_one_letter_code
_entity_poly.pdbx_strand_id
1 'polypeptide(L)' 'MVGIVERLVPDELWELFQRVVPEAPSRPQGGGRRRHGDREVLAAIAFVATSGCTWQQLPSASFGPSGA' A
#
# COMPACT_ATOMS: atom_id res chain seq x y z
N MET A 1 2.08 7.53 -18.60
CA MET A 1 1.22 6.32 -18.46
C MET A 1 0.93 6.19 -16.98
N VAL A 2 -0.34 6.17 -16.56
CA VAL A 2 -0.71 6.13 -15.14
C VAL A 2 -0.40 4.74 -14.57
N GLY A 3 0.36 4.68 -13.46
CA GLY A 3 0.69 3.43 -12.79
C GLY A 3 -0.56 2.74 -12.22
N ILE A 4 -0.41 1.47 -11.85
CA ILE A 4 -1.54 0.71 -11.27
C ILE A 4 -1.93 1.22 -9.88
N VAL A 5 -0.97 1.76 -9.13
CA VAL A 5 -1.20 2.38 -7.82
C VAL A 5 -2.11 3.60 -7.95
N GLU A 6 -1.83 4.50 -8.88
CA GLU A 6 -2.62 5.72 -9.09
C GLU A 6 -4.00 5.43 -9.69
N ARG A 7 -4.15 4.31 -10.40
CA ARG A 7 -5.46 3.84 -10.87
C ARG A 7 -6.33 3.27 -9.75
N LEU A 8 -5.74 2.50 -8.84
CA LEU A 8 -6.47 1.89 -7.70
C LEU A 8 -6.68 2.89 -6.56
N VAL A 9 -5.74 3.82 -6.39
CA VAL A 9 -5.78 4.88 -5.40
C VAL A 9 -5.53 6.21 -6.11
N PRO A 10 -6.58 6.81 -6.73
CA PRO A 10 -6.51 8.17 -7.27
C PRO A 10 -6.14 9.20 -6.21
N ASP A 11 -5.64 10.37 -6.62
CA ASP A 11 -5.19 11.41 -5.68
C ASP A 11 -6.28 11.83 -4.71
N GLU A 12 -7.52 12.01 -5.18
CA GLU A 12 -8.66 12.36 -4.33
C GLU A 12 -8.91 11.33 -3.21
N LEU A 13 -8.81 10.03 -3.54
CA LEU A 13 -8.93 8.96 -2.53
C LEU A 13 -7.75 8.97 -1.58
N TRP A 14 -6.54 9.17 -2.10
CA TRP A 14 -5.33 9.24 -1.30
C TRP A 14 -5.40 10.39 -0.28
N GLU A 15 -5.82 11.58 -0.72
CA GLU A 15 -6.00 12.75 0.15
C GLU A 15 -7.05 12.51 1.25
N LEU A 16 -8.14 11.79 0.95
CA LEU A 16 -9.12 11.40 1.97
C LEU A 16 -8.52 10.43 2.98
N PHE A 17 -7.77 9.44 2.52
CA PHE A 17 -7.13 8.46 3.38
C PHE A 17 -6.08 9.10 4.31
N GLN A 18 -5.29 10.05 3.80
CA GLN A 18 -4.27 10.75 4.58
C GLN A 18 -4.85 11.52 5.78
N ARG A 19 -6.14 11.87 5.76
CA ARG A 19 -6.80 12.55 6.90
C ARG A 19 -7.11 11.61 8.06
N VAL A 20 -7.15 10.30 7.82
CA VAL A 20 -7.57 9.29 8.82
C VAL A 20 -6.48 8.27 9.14
N VAL A 21 -5.45 8.15 8.29
CA VAL A 21 -4.34 7.23 8.55
C VAL A 21 -3.56 7.70 9.79
N PRO A 22 -3.33 6.81 10.78
CA PRO A 22 -2.55 7.17 11.95
C PRO A 22 -1.08 7.39 11.56
N GLU A 23 -0.40 8.26 12.32
CA GLU A 23 1.03 8.46 12.16
C GLU A 23 1.80 7.15 12.43
N ALA A 24 2.79 6.86 11.60
CA ALA A 24 3.61 5.67 11.77
C ALA A 24 4.44 5.75 13.06
N PRO A 25 4.44 4.72 13.91
CA PRO A 25 5.18 4.75 15.15
C PRO A 25 6.69 4.85 14.89
N SER A 26 7.36 5.76 15.60
CA SER A 26 8.81 5.84 15.60
C SER A 26 9.41 4.63 16.30
N ARG A 27 10.40 3.97 15.68
CA ARG A 27 11.13 2.84 16.30
C ARG A 27 12.34 3.38 17.06
N PRO A 28 12.39 3.30 18.40
CA PRO A 28 13.46 3.94 19.20
C PRO A 28 14.87 3.41 18.88
N GLN A 29 14.98 2.12 18.56
CA GLN A 29 16.26 1.46 18.25
C GLN A 29 16.61 1.50 16.76
N GLY A 30 15.75 2.09 15.93
CA GLY A 30 15.82 1.93 14.47
C GLY A 30 15.67 0.46 14.04
N GLY A 31 15.92 0.19 12.76
CA GLY A 31 15.99 -1.17 12.22
C GLY A 31 14.65 -1.82 11.80
N GLY A 32 14.75 -3.10 11.44
CA GLY A 32 13.68 -3.90 10.84
C GLY A 32 13.50 -3.68 9.34
N ARG A 33 12.54 -4.40 8.73
CA ARG A 33 12.18 -4.20 7.32
C ARG A 33 11.67 -2.76 7.14
N ARG A 34 12.15 -2.09 6.09
CA ARG A 34 11.63 -0.77 5.66
C ARG A 34 10.12 -0.91 5.41
N ARG A 35 9.32 0.02 5.93
CA ARG A 35 7.89 0.09 5.61
C ARG A 35 7.73 0.40 4.12
N HIS A 36 6.80 -0.29 3.46
CA HIS A 36 6.34 0.12 2.13
C HIS A 36 5.61 1.45 2.22
N GLY A 37 5.53 2.18 1.11
CA GLY A 37 4.77 3.43 1.06
C GLY A 37 3.29 3.16 1.32
N ASP A 38 2.66 4.05 2.09
CA ASP A 38 1.29 3.84 2.57
C ASP A 38 0.27 3.85 1.42
N ARG A 39 0.53 4.59 0.32
CA ARG A 39 -0.33 4.61 -0.88
C ARG A 39 -0.26 3.29 -1.64
N GLU A 40 0.92 2.71 -1.75
CA GLU A 40 1.15 1.40 -2.36
C GLU A 40 0.52 0.27 -1.54
N VAL A 41 0.57 0.38 -0.20
CA VAL A 41 -0.13 -0.54 0.70
C VAL A 41 -1.64 -0.42 0.52
N LEU A 42 -2.18 0.80 0.45
CA LEU A 42 -3.61 1.01 0.20
C LEU A 42 -4.04 0.44 -1.15
N ALA A 43 -3.23 0.62 -2.20
CA ALA A 43 -3.49 0.05 -3.52
C ALA A 43 -3.49 -1.49 -3.50
N ALA A 44 -2.56 -2.10 -2.75
CA ALA A 44 -2.53 -3.55 -2.55
C ALA A 44 -3.80 -4.06 -1.83
N ILE A 45 -4.24 -3.38 -0.77
CA ILE A 45 -5.48 -3.70 -0.05
C ILE A 45 -6.67 -3.63 -1.01
N ALA A 46 -6.77 -2.54 -1.78
CA ALA A 46 -7.85 -2.36 -2.76
C ALA A 46 -7.84 -3.45 -3.84
N PHE A 47 -6.66 -3.85 -4.33
CA PHE A 47 -6.54 -4.94 -5.31
C PHE A 47 -7.01 -6.27 -4.73
N VAL A 48 -6.56 -6.64 -3.52
CA VAL A 48 -7.00 -7.87 -2.83
C VAL A 48 -8.50 -7.86 -2.61
N ALA A 49 -9.06 -6.75 -2.11
CA ALA A 49 -10.48 -6.62 -1.82
C ALA A 49 -11.37 -6.73 -3.07
N THR A 50 -10.91 -6.18 -4.20
CA THR A 50 -11.68 -6.17 -5.46
C THR A 50 -11.53 -7.44 -6.28
N SER A 51 -10.35 -8.06 -6.28
CA SER A 51 -10.05 -9.28 -7.05
C SER A 51 -10.39 -10.57 -6.31
N GLY A 52 -10.45 -10.54 -4.98
CA GLY A 52 -10.61 -11.73 -4.15
C GLY A 52 -9.37 -12.63 -4.11
N CYS A 53 -8.21 -12.19 -4.63
CA CYS A 53 -6.98 -12.96 -4.56
C CYS A 53 -6.44 -13.00 -3.12
N THR A 54 -5.63 -14.00 -2.80
CA THR A 54 -4.93 -14.02 -1.52
C THR A 54 -3.75 -13.04 -1.52
N TRP A 55 -3.28 -12.66 -0.34
CA TRP A 55 -2.05 -11.85 -0.20
C TRP A 55 -0.82 -12.51 -0.84
N GLN A 56 -0.75 -13.84 -0.86
CA GLN A 56 0.35 -14.58 -1.51
C GLN A 56 0.31 -14.49 -3.04
N GLN A 57 -0.88 -14.23 -3.61
CA GLN A 57 -1.08 -14.07 -5.06
C GLN A 57 -0.90 -12.62 -5.53
N LEU A 58 -0.68 -11.68 -4.61
CA LEU A 58 -0.54 -10.27 -4.93
C LEU A 58 0.73 -10.03 -5.78
N PRO A 59 0.63 -9.41 -6.97
CA PRO A 59 1.79 -9.20 -7.84
C PRO A 59 2.87 -8.29 -7.22
N SER A 60 4.00 -8.87 -6.80
CA SER A 60 5.10 -8.15 -6.13
C SER A 60 5.79 -7.09 -7.00
N ALA A 61 5.80 -7.28 -8.31
CA ALA A 61 6.34 -6.30 -9.25
C ALA A 61 5.48 -5.01 -9.34
N SER A 62 4.20 -5.10 -8.97
CA SER A 62 3.23 -4.00 -9.05
C SER A 62 2.94 -3.37 -7.70
N PHE A 63 3.12 -4.12 -6.61
CA PHE A 63 2.78 -3.70 -5.26
C PHE A 63 3.95 -3.98 -4.31
N GLY A 64 4.35 -2.96 -3.55
CA GLY A 64 5.38 -3.09 -2.52
C GLY A 64 5.15 -4.20 -1.47
N PRO A 65 3.94 -4.37 -0.88
CA PRO A 65 3.75 -5.20 0.31
C PRO A 65 3.84 -6.72 0.10
N SER A 66 3.92 -7.21 -1.14
CA SER A 66 4.05 -8.65 -1.39
C SER A 66 5.41 -9.13 -0.93
N GLY A 67 5.43 -9.98 0.10
CA GLY A 67 6.65 -10.52 0.70
C GLY A 67 7.58 -11.15 -0.34
N ALA A 68 8.73 -10.51 -0.52
CA ALA A 68 9.99 -11.12 -0.92
C ALA A 68 11.03 -10.70 0.12
#